data_AF-A0A378TDI3-F1
#
_entry.id   AF-A0A378TDI3-F1
#
_cell.length_a   1.000
_cell.length_b   1.000
_cell.length_c   1.000
_cell.angle_alpha   90.00
_cell.angle_beta   90.00
_cell.angle_gamma   90.00
#
_symmetry.space_group_name_H-M   'P 1'
#
loop_
_entity.id
_entity.type
_entity.pdbx_description
1 polymer ?
#
loop_
_entity_poly.entity_id
_entity_poly.type
_entity_poly.pdbx_seq_one_letter_code
_entity_poly.pdbx_strand_id
1 'polypeptide(L)'
;MRTAYQEQLASLAAQLGEMCRLAGVAMERATQSLLQADLVLAEQVISDHDQISTLSAQAEERAFHILALQAPVAGDLRAIVGSIQIVADIDRMGALALHVAKIARRRHPQHALPEEVNGYFAEMGRVAVELGHSAQEVLRTGDPRRPPASVKKTTRWTTCTSTSSPC
;
A
#
# COMPACT_ATOMS: atom_id res chain seq x y z
N MET A 1 -32.94 1.42 -4.47
CA MET A 1 -32.06 2.45 -5.07
C MET A 1 -30.89 2.77 -4.14
N ARG A 2 -31.12 3.30 -2.92
CA ARG A 2 -30.02 3.59 -1.97
C ARG A 2 -29.24 2.35 -1.51
N THR A 3 -29.88 1.18 -1.43
CA THR A 3 -29.23 -0.09 -1.06
C THR A 3 -28.22 -0.56 -2.10
N ALA A 4 -28.58 -0.58 -3.39
CA ALA A 4 -27.69 -1.00 -4.47
C ALA A 4 -26.43 -0.11 -4.57
N TYR A 5 -26.57 1.20 -4.36
CA TYR A 5 -25.43 2.12 -4.29
C TYR A 5 -24.48 1.80 -3.12
N GLN A 6 -25.04 1.56 -1.93
CA GLN A 6 -24.25 1.22 -0.75
C GLN A 6 -23.55 -0.15 -0.92
N GLU A 7 -24.19 -1.10 -1.58
CA GLU A 7 -23.57 -2.38 -1.95
C GLU A 7 -22.41 -2.19 -2.94
N GLN A 8 -22.55 -1.30 -3.93
CA GLN A 8 -21.47 -0.97 -4.86
C GLN A 8 -20.29 -0.31 -4.15
N LEU A 9 -20.53 0.63 -3.23
CA LEU A 9 -19.49 1.23 -2.40
C LEU A 9 -18.80 0.21 -1.50
N ALA A 10 -19.55 -0.66 -0.84
CA ALA A 10 -18.99 -1.71 0.02
C ALA A 10 -18.15 -2.71 -0.80
N SER A 11 -18.60 -3.06 -2.00
CA SER A 11 -17.85 -3.90 -2.93
C SER A 11 -16.55 -3.24 -3.39
N LEU A 12 -16.58 -1.94 -3.71
CA LEU A 12 -15.37 -1.18 -4.04
C LEU A 12 -14.41 -1.15 -2.86
N ALA A 13 -14.88 -0.84 -1.65
CA ALA A 13 -14.05 -0.82 -0.44
C ALA A 13 -13.41 -2.19 -0.15
N ALA A 14 -14.16 -3.29 -0.33
CA ALA A 14 -13.64 -4.64 -0.19
C ALA A 14 -12.54 -4.96 -1.23
N GLN A 15 -12.74 -4.54 -2.48
CA GLN A 15 -11.73 -4.66 -3.54
C GLN A 15 -10.46 -3.87 -3.19
N LEU A 16 -10.59 -2.63 -2.73
CA LEU A 16 -9.44 -1.82 -2.31
C LEU A 16 -8.67 -2.47 -1.15
N GLY A 17 -9.39 -3.04 -0.17
CA GLY A 17 -8.77 -3.78 0.92
C GLY A 17 -7.97 -4.98 0.44
N GLU A 18 -8.48 -5.73 -0.53
CA GLU A 18 -7.76 -6.84 -1.14
C GLU A 18 -6.52 -6.38 -1.93
N MET A 19 -6.62 -5.26 -2.65
CA MET A 19 -5.46 -4.68 -3.34
C MET A 19 -4.38 -4.21 -2.35
N CYS A 20 -4.75 -3.61 -1.22
CA CYS A 20 -3.80 -3.29 -0.13
C CYS A 20 -3.07 -4.54 0.38
N ARG A 21 -3.79 -5.65 0.56
CA ARG A 21 -3.22 -6.93 0.98
C ARG A 21 -2.19 -7.42 -0.03
N LEU A 22 -2.51 -7.39 -1.33
CA LEU A 22 -1.60 -7.80 -2.41
C LEU A 22 -0.35 -6.92 -2.46
N ALA A 23 -0.50 -5.60 -2.34
CA ALA A 23 0.64 -4.67 -2.29
C ALA A 23 1.54 -4.92 -1.07
N GLY A 24 0.94 -5.24 0.08
CA GLY A 24 1.68 -5.65 1.29
C GLY A 24 2.51 -6.93 1.07
N VAL A 25 1.90 -7.97 0.50
CA VAL A 25 2.59 -9.22 0.16
C VAL A 25 3.71 -8.98 -0.86
N ALA A 26 3.49 -8.13 -1.86
CA ALA A 26 4.52 -7.76 -2.82
C ALA A 26 5.71 -7.08 -2.14
N MET A 27 5.47 -6.16 -1.20
CA MET A 27 6.52 -5.49 -0.43
C MET A 27 7.30 -6.45 0.48
N GLU A 28 6.61 -7.38 1.13
CA GLU A 28 7.24 -8.43 1.95
C GLU A 28 8.20 -9.27 1.12
N ARG A 29 7.71 -9.81 -0.01
CA ARG A 29 8.50 -10.62 -0.93
C ARG A 29 9.66 -9.84 -1.57
N ALA A 30 9.44 -8.57 -1.91
CA ALA A 30 10.48 -7.71 -2.45
C ALA A 30 11.59 -7.44 -1.42
N THR A 31 11.20 -7.23 -0.15
CA THR A 31 12.18 -7.07 0.94
C THR A 31 12.97 -8.34 1.16
N GLN A 32 12.30 -9.49 1.18
CA GLN A 32 12.96 -10.78 1.34
C GLN A 32 13.94 -11.07 0.20
N SER A 33 13.54 -10.82 -1.06
CA SER A 33 14.41 -11.03 -2.21
C SER A 33 15.62 -10.10 -2.20
N LEU A 34 15.45 -8.86 -1.73
CA LEU A 34 16.55 -7.91 -1.54
C LEU A 34 17.56 -8.39 -0.50
N LEU A 35 17.09 -8.88 0.65
CA LEU A 35 17.94 -9.29 1.77
C LEU A 35 18.67 -10.62 1.53
N GLN A 36 18.04 -11.55 0.82
CA GLN A 36 18.55 -12.89 0.58
C GLN A 36 19.22 -13.07 -0.80
N ALA A 37 19.23 -12.00 -1.61
CA ALA A 37 19.58 -12.07 -3.03
C ALA A 37 18.81 -13.18 -3.76
N ASP A 38 17.52 -13.36 -3.46
CA ASP A 38 16.69 -14.41 -4.06
C ASP A 38 16.14 -13.95 -5.43
N LEU A 39 16.70 -14.51 -6.50
CA LEU A 39 16.28 -14.20 -7.87
C LEU A 39 14.84 -14.65 -8.15
N VAL A 40 14.45 -15.83 -7.69
CA VAL A 40 13.14 -16.42 -8.00
C VAL A 40 12.04 -15.57 -7.38
N LEU A 41 12.23 -15.18 -6.12
CA LEU A 41 11.28 -14.33 -5.42
C LEU A 41 11.21 -12.92 -6.03
N ALA A 42 12.34 -12.37 -6.48
CA ALA A 42 12.36 -11.09 -7.20
C ALA A 42 11.57 -11.16 -8.52
N GLU A 43 11.73 -12.23 -9.30
CA GLU A 43 10.98 -12.43 -10.54
C GLU A 43 9.49 -12.61 -10.29
N GLN A 44 9.13 -13.36 -9.24
CA GLN A 44 7.73 -13.52 -8.84
C GLN A 44 7.07 -12.16 -8.53
N VAL A 45 7.72 -11.29 -7.76
CA VAL A 45 7.18 -9.94 -7.49
C VAL A 45 7.02 -9.12 -8.78
N ILE A 46 7.95 -9.27 -9.72
CA ILE A 46 7.89 -8.56 -11.00
C ILE A 46 6.69 -9.03 -11.83
N SER A 47 6.43 -10.34 -11.88
CA SER A 47 5.29 -10.92 -12.58
C SER A 47 3.95 -10.62 -11.89
N ASP A 48 3.91 -10.69 -10.56
CA ASP A 48 2.68 -10.46 -9.78
C ASP A 48 2.22 -8.98 -9.82
N HIS A 49 3.11 -8.04 -10.17
CA HIS A 49 2.77 -6.61 -10.26
C HIS A 49 1.67 -6.31 -11.30
N ASP A 50 1.64 -7.02 -12.42
CA ASP A 50 0.63 -6.81 -13.47
C ASP A 50 -0.80 -7.07 -12.96
N GLN A 51 -0.94 -7.99 -12.00
CA GLN A 51 -2.21 -8.25 -11.34
C GLN A 51 -2.70 -7.03 -10.53
N ILE A 52 -1.79 -6.38 -9.79
CA ILE A 52 -2.14 -5.18 -9.01
C ILE A 52 -2.56 -4.05 -9.95
N SER A 53 -1.79 -3.80 -11.01
CA SER A 53 -2.11 -2.78 -12.02
C SER A 53 -3.47 -3.02 -12.69
N THR A 54 -3.77 -4.28 -13.02
CA THR A 54 -5.06 -4.67 -13.58
C THR A 54 -6.21 -4.42 -12.61
N LEU A 55 -6.04 -4.75 -11.32
CA LEU A 55 -7.05 -4.48 -10.29
C LEU A 55 -7.25 -3.00 -10.04
N SER A 56 -6.19 -2.18 -10.15
CA SER A 56 -6.25 -0.72 -10.07
C SER A 56 -7.12 -0.15 -11.18
N ALA A 57 -6.87 -0.52 -12.43
CA ALA A 57 -7.68 -0.07 -13.57
C ALA A 57 -9.16 -0.46 -13.41
N GLN A 58 -9.43 -1.68 -12.95
CA GLN A 58 -10.80 -2.14 -12.68
C GLN A 58 -11.48 -1.38 -11.53
N ALA A 59 -10.74 -1.04 -10.48
CA ALA A 59 -11.27 -0.27 -9.35
C ALA A 59 -11.59 1.18 -9.75
N GLU A 60 -10.72 1.81 -10.54
CA GLU A 60 -10.97 3.15 -11.11
C GLU A 60 -12.20 3.16 -12.01
N GLU A 61 -12.30 2.19 -12.94
CA GLU A 61 -13.46 2.08 -13.84
C GLU A 61 -14.77 1.94 -13.05
N ARG A 62 -14.78 1.10 -12.00
CA ARG A 62 -15.94 0.93 -11.12
C ARG A 62 -16.28 2.23 -10.39
N ALA A 63 -15.28 2.94 -9.87
CA ALA A 63 -15.50 4.24 -9.21
C ALA A 63 -16.11 5.27 -10.16
N PHE A 64 -15.62 5.35 -11.40
CA PHE A 64 -16.21 6.20 -12.44
C PHE A 64 -17.64 5.80 -12.81
N HIS A 65 -17.92 4.51 -12.92
CA HIS A 65 -19.25 4.01 -13.22
C HIS A 65 -20.26 4.37 -12.12
N ILE A 66 -19.84 4.27 -10.85
CA ILE A 66 -20.66 4.69 -9.70
C ILE A 66 -20.92 6.20 -9.73
N LEU A 67 -19.90 7.02 -10.02
CA LEU A 67 -20.06 8.49 -10.16
C LEU A 67 -21.05 8.85 -11.26
N ALA A 68 -20.92 8.22 -12.43
CA ALA A 68 -21.73 8.52 -13.60
C ALA A 68 -23.22 8.15 -13.41
N LEU A 69 -23.50 7.02 -12.76
CA LEU A 69 -24.87 6.51 -12.62
C LEU A 69 -25.69 7.16 -11.51
N GLN A 70 -25.03 7.67 -10.45
CA GLN A 70 -25.73 8.01 -9.20
C GLN A 70 -25.72 9.50 -8.86
N ALA A 71 -24.96 10.35 -9.57
CA ALA A 71 -24.82 11.79 -9.32
C ALA A 71 -24.81 12.17 -7.81
N PRO A 72 -23.87 11.60 -7.02
CA PRO A 72 -23.91 11.66 -5.57
C PRO A 72 -23.71 13.06 -5.00
N VAL A 73 -24.36 13.35 -3.88
CA VAL A 73 -24.22 14.60 -3.11
C VAL A 73 -22.92 14.60 -2.27
N ALA A 74 -22.57 15.76 -1.69
CA ALA A 74 -21.24 16.07 -1.17
C ALA A 74 -20.52 15.00 -0.31
N GLY A 75 -21.22 14.24 0.54
CA GLY A 75 -20.60 13.19 1.37
C GLY A 75 -20.20 11.95 0.56
N ASP A 76 -21.13 11.49 -0.26
CA ASP A 76 -21.00 10.31 -1.13
C ASP A 76 -19.97 10.57 -2.26
N LEU A 77 -19.94 11.80 -2.79
CA LEU A 77 -18.92 12.23 -3.75
C LEU A 77 -17.51 12.16 -3.17
N ARG A 78 -17.32 12.61 -1.92
CA ARG A 78 -16.01 12.57 -1.25
C ARG A 78 -15.52 11.14 -1.05
N ALA A 79 -16.42 10.21 -0.72
CA ALA A 79 -16.07 8.79 -0.55
C ALA A 79 -15.55 8.17 -1.85
N ILE A 80 -16.20 8.46 -2.99
CA ILE A 80 -15.77 7.91 -4.27
C ILE A 80 -14.47 8.56 -4.77
N VAL A 81 -14.35 9.88 -4.68
CA VAL A 81 -13.09 10.57 -5.06
C VAL A 81 -11.93 10.11 -4.18
N GLY A 82 -12.17 9.92 -2.88
CA GLY A 82 -11.18 9.34 -1.96
C GLY A 82 -10.80 7.91 -2.37
N SER A 83 -11.76 7.10 -2.81
CA SER A 83 -11.50 5.74 -3.31
C SER A 83 -10.58 5.75 -4.53
N ILE A 84 -10.77 6.68 -5.48
CA ILE A 84 -9.87 6.85 -6.64
C ILE A 84 -8.45 7.21 -6.21
N GLN A 85 -8.31 8.12 -5.23
CA GLN A 85 -6.99 8.47 -4.69
C GLN A 85 -6.31 7.28 -4.01
N ILE A 86 -7.09 6.50 -3.23
CA ILE A 86 -6.61 5.28 -2.58
C ILE A 86 -6.14 4.25 -3.61
N VAL A 87 -6.84 4.08 -4.75
CA VAL A 87 -6.38 3.19 -5.83
C VAL A 87 -4.99 3.60 -6.32
N ALA A 88 -4.78 4.88 -6.63
CA ALA A 88 -3.50 5.38 -7.09
C ALA A 88 -2.38 5.18 -6.05
N ASP A 89 -2.70 5.36 -4.76
CA ASP A 89 -1.74 5.11 -3.67
C ASP A 89 -1.37 3.62 -3.56
N ILE A 90 -2.33 2.71 -3.72
CA ILE A 90 -2.09 1.26 -3.70
C ILE A 90 -1.26 0.82 -4.91
N ASP A 91 -1.57 1.33 -6.09
CA ASP A 91 -0.80 1.08 -7.31
C ASP A 91 0.66 1.50 -7.13
N ARG A 92 0.87 2.67 -6.54
CA ARG A 92 2.20 3.18 -6.20
C ARG A 92 2.91 2.29 -5.17
N MET A 93 2.23 1.75 -4.16
CA MET A 93 2.82 0.77 -3.23
C MET A 93 3.32 -0.47 -3.99
N GLY A 94 2.51 -1.00 -4.91
CA GLY A 94 2.89 -2.12 -5.77
C GLY A 94 4.08 -1.81 -6.68
N ALA A 95 4.11 -0.62 -7.29
CA ALA A 95 5.22 -0.17 -8.12
C ALA A 95 6.52 -0.01 -7.32
N LEU A 96 6.46 0.47 -6.08
CA LEU A 96 7.63 0.55 -5.21
C LEU A 96 8.18 -0.84 -4.86
N ALA A 97 7.32 -1.81 -4.56
CA ALA A 97 7.73 -3.21 -4.35
C ALA A 97 8.40 -3.79 -5.62
N LEU A 98 7.83 -3.53 -6.80
CA LEU A 98 8.42 -3.88 -8.09
C LEU A 98 9.83 -3.29 -8.26
N HIS A 99 10.03 -2.02 -7.89
CA HIS A 99 11.33 -1.37 -7.98
C HIS A 99 12.37 -2.04 -7.07
N VAL A 100 12.00 -2.37 -5.84
CA VAL A 100 12.87 -3.10 -4.90
C VAL A 100 13.26 -4.47 -5.48
N ALA A 101 12.30 -5.24 -5.99
CA ALA A 101 12.57 -6.54 -6.61
C ALA A 101 13.47 -6.42 -7.86
N LYS A 102 13.27 -5.39 -8.69
CA LYS A 102 14.15 -5.11 -9.84
C LYS A 102 15.60 -4.83 -9.41
N ILE A 103 15.82 -4.18 -8.26
CA ILE A 103 17.16 -3.94 -7.72
C ILE A 103 17.80 -5.26 -7.29
N ALA A 104 17.07 -6.10 -6.55
CA ALA A 104 17.54 -7.43 -6.13
C ALA A 104 17.95 -8.29 -7.34
N ARG A 105 17.08 -8.38 -8.36
CA ARG A 105 17.35 -9.11 -9.60
C ARG A 105 18.59 -8.61 -10.35
N ARG A 106 18.78 -7.28 -10.43
CA ARG A 106 19.94 -6.69 -11.14
C ARG A 106 21.27 -7.00 -10.49
N ARG A 107 21.29 -7.18 -9.16
CA ARG A 107 22.53 -7.40 -8.41
C ARG A 107 22.89 -8.86 -8.24
N HIS A 108 21.91 -9.76 -8.38
CA HIS A 108 22.11 -11.20 -8.30
C HIS A 108 23.30 -11.67 -9.17
N PRO A 109 24.22 -12.51 -8.63
CA PRO A 109 24.14 -13.21 -7.35
C PRO A 109 24.69 -12.44 -6.15
N GLN A 110 25.16 -11.19 -6.33
CA GLN A 110 25.62 -10.39 -5.20
C GLN A 110 24.45 -9.74 -4.45
N HIS A 111 24.66 -9.43 -3.18
CA HIS A 111 23.74 -8.63 -2.40
C HIS A 111 23.76 -7.17 -2.87
N ALA A 112 22.58 -6.55 -2.93
CA ALA A 112 22.43 -5.12 -3.21
C ALA A 112 22.82 -4.23 -2.02
N LEU A 113 22.78 -4.79 -0.82
CA LEU A 113 23.04 -4.10 0.43
C LEU A 113 24.31 -4.66 1.09
N PRO A 114 25.13 -3.80 1.72
CA PRO A 114 26.13 -4.23 2.69
C PRO A 114 25.47 -4.92 3.92
N GLU A 115 26.16 -5.89 4.53
CA GLU A 115 25.61 -6.66 5.66
C GLU A 115 25.27 -5.77 6.86
N GLU A 116 26.00 -4.69 7.07
CA GLU A 116 25.86 -3.77 8.20
C GLU A 116 24.50 -3.05 8.22
N VAL A 117 23.83 -2.94 7.06
CA VAL A 117 22.56 -2.22 6.93
C VAL A 117 21.34 -3.14 6.75
N ASN A 118 21.54 -4.46 6.61
CA ASN A 118 20.46 -5.42 6.38
C ASN A 118 19.35 -5.32 7.44
N GLY A 119 19.72 -5.12 8.72
CA GLY A 119 18.76 -4.95 9.81
C GLY A 119 17.82 -3.76 9.65
N TYR A 120 18.32 -2.64 9.11
CA TYR A 120 17.49 -1.45 8.86
C TYR A 120 16.48 -1.70 7.73
N PHE A 121 16.90 -2.33 6.64
CA PHE A 121 16.00 -2.65 5.53
C PHE A 121 14.96 -3.70 5.91
N ALA A 122 15.33 -4.68 6.75
CA ALA A 122 14.39 -5.64 7.30
C ALA A 122 13.30 -4.95 8.15
N GLU A 123 13.67 -4.02 9.02
CA GLU A 123 12.71 -3.27 9.83
C GLU A 123 11.86 -2.32 8.98
N MET A 124 12.45 -1.66 7.98
CA MET A 124 11.71 -0.81 7.03
C MET A 124 10.65 -1.61 6.27
N GLY A 125 11.01 -2.80 5.76
CA GLY A 125 10.06 -3.70 5.09
C GLY A 125 8.96 -4.17 6.03
N ARG A 126 9.31 -4.57 7.27
CA ARG A 126 8.33 -4.97 8.29
C ARG A 126 7.32 -3.85 8.58
N VAL A 127 7.78 -2.61 8.76
CA VAL A 127 6.92 -1.45 8.99
C VAL A 127 6.04 -1.16 7.77
N ALA A 128 6.59 -1.25 6.54
CA ALA A 128 5.81 -1.03 5.32
C ALA A 128 4.66 -2.04 5.18
N VAL A 129 4.92 -3.32 5.48
CA VAL A 129 3.90 -4.38 5.47
C VAL A 129 2.84 -4.14 6.55
N GLU A 130 3.25 -3.73 7.76
CA GLU A 130 2.32 -3.39 8.85
C GLU A 130 1.38 -2.23 8.48
N LEU A 131 1.91 -1.21 7.79
CA LEU A 131 1.11 -0.09 7.29
C LEU A 131 0.12 -0.55 6.20
N GLY A 132 0.53 -1.44 5.31
CA GLY A 132 -0.34 -2.04 4.28
C GLY A 132 -1.52 -2.82 4.89
N HIS A 133 -1.25 -3.68 5.89
CA HIS A 133 -2.30 -4.40 6.61
C HIS A 133 -3.24 -3.47 7.38
N SER A 134 -2.71 -2.37 7.91
CA SER A 134 -3.53 -1.39 8.61
C SER A 134 -4.45 -0.64 7.66
N ALA A 135 -3.95 -0.26 6.48
CA ALA A 135 -4.77 0.34 5.44
C ALA A 135 -5.89 -0.62 4.99
N GLN A 136 -5.57 -1.90 4.78
CA GLN A 136 -6.56 -2.94 4.49
C GLN A 136 -7.67 -3.00 5.56
N GLU A 137 -7.30 -3.03 6.85
CA GLU A 137 -8.29 -3.13 7.93
C GLU A 137 -9.16 -1.88 8.05
N VAL A 138 -8.59 -0.69 7.86
CA VAL A 138 -9.36 0.57 7.82
C VAL A 138 -10.35 0.58 6.66
N LEU A 139 -9.95 0.13 5.48
CA LEU A 139 -10.83 0.03 4.31
C LEU A 139 -11.96 -0.99 4.51
N ARG A 140 -11.68 -2.10 5.19
CA ARG A 140 -12.65 -3.16 5.47
C ARG A 140 -13.66 -2.77 6.54
N THR A 141 -13.22 -2.06 7.58
CA THR A 141 -14.05 -1.73 8.76
C THR A 141 -14.69 -0.35 8.69
N GLY A 142 -14.12 0.56 7.90
CA GLY A 142 -14.51 1.97 7.88
C GLY A 142 -14.13 2.73 9.16
N ASP A 143 -13.37 2.13 10.09
CA ASP A 143 -12.98 2.76 11.35
C ASP A 143 -11.51 3.25 11.31
N PRO A 144 -11.26 4.57 11.29
CA PRO A 144 -9.90 5.13 11.29
C PRO A 144 -9.24 5.11 12.68
N ARG A 145 -9.96 4.74 13.76
CA ARG A 145 -9.49 4.91 15.15
C ARG A 145 -8.59 3.80 15.66
N ARG A 146 -8.25 2.82 14.83
CA ARG A 146 -7.25 1.79 15.15
C ARG A 146 -5.96 2.06 14.37
N PRO A 147 -5.18 3.10 14.72
CA PRO A 147 -3.89 3.32 14.08
C PRO A 147 -2.96 2.14 14.40
N PRO A 148 -2.09 1.72 13.47
CA PRO A 148 -1.09 0.71 13.75
C PRO A 148 -0.20 1.13 14.92
N ALA A 149 0.30 0.15 15.67
CA ALA A 149 1.25 0.39 16.76
C ALA A 149 2.51 1.14 16.25
N SER A 150 2.89 0.95 14.98
CA SER A 150 4.00 1.62 14.31
C SER A 150 3.80 3.12 14.01
N VAL A 151 2.58 3.61 13.79
CA VAL A 151 2.33 5.06 13.53
C VAL A 151 2.67 5.93 14.75
N LYS A 152 2.61 5.36 15.97
CA LYS A 152 3.08 6.02 17.19
C LYS A 152 4.60 6.27 17.20
N LYS A 153 5.39 5.48 16.45
CA LYS A 153 6.85 5.64 16.35
C LYS A 153 7.25 6.65 15.27
N THR A 154 6.55 6.68 14.13
CA THR A 154 6.85 7.61 13.04
C THR A 154 6.62 9.08 13.42
N THR A 155 5.60 9.38 14.23
CA THR A 155 5.33 10.75 14.73
C THR A 155 6.32 11.25 15.78
N ARG A 156 7.22 10.40 16.31
CA ARG A 156 8.28 10.84 17.22
C ARG A 156 9.43 11.56 16.49
N TRP A 157 9.59 11.33 15.19
CA TRP A 157 10.65 12.00 14.40
C TRP A 157 10.31 13.46 14.09
N THR A 158 9.02 13.81 14.00
CA THR A 158 8.56 15.17 13.68
C THR A 158 8.56 16.13 14.87
N THR A 159 8.76 15.65 16.11
CA THR A 159 8.81 16.52 17.30
C THR A 159 10.23 16.88 17.77
N CYS A 160 11.28 16.40 17.09
CA CYS A 160 12.67 16.72 17.47
C CYS A 160 13.25 18.00 16.81
N THR A 161 12.50 18.70 15.94
CA THR A 161 13.00 19.92 15.27
C THR A 161 12.55 21.24 15.91
N SER A 162 11.82 21.21 17.04
CA SER A 162 11.39 22.43 17.74
C SER A 162 11.71 22.39 19.24
N THR A 163 12.99 22.31 19.57
CA THR A 163 13.50 22.90 20.83
C THR A 163 14.94 23.33 20.57
N SER A 164 15.06 24.49 19.96
CA SER A 164 16.18 25.38 20.23
C SER A 164 16.17 25.69 21.73
N SER A 165 17.25 25.32 22.41
CA SER A 165 17.55 25.70 23.78
C SER A 165 17.46 27.22 24.02
N PRO A 166 17.22 27.63 25.26
CA PRO A 166 17.92 28.78 25.81
C PRO A 166 18.60 28.42 27.14
N CYS A 167 19.92 28.22 27.09
CA CYS A 167 20.95 28.61 28.07
C CYS A 167 22.32 28.21 27.50
#